data_AF-A0A849INW6-F1
#
_entry.id   AF-A0A849INW6-F1
#
_cell.length_a   1.000
_cell.length_b   1.000
_cell.length_c   1.000
_cell.angle_alpha   90.00
_cell.angle_beta   90.00
_cell.angle_gamma   90.00
#
_symmetry.space_group_name_H-M   'P 1'
#
loop_
_entity.id
_entity.type
_entity.pdbx_description
1 polymer ?
#
loop_
_entity_poly.entity_id
_entity_poly.type
_entity_poly.pdbx_seq_one_letter_code
_entity_poly.pdbx_strand_id
1 'polypeptide(L)'
;MTTVQKAVIEEAVGNRENILVAGGTGTGKTTLANAILHAVSVLTPEHRLVVIEDTLELQCSASNVVFLRTSFNIDMTRLLKVTMRLRPDRIVVGEVRDRAALDLLKAWNTGHPGGVGTVHANGAEAALVRIGQLIQEAGVPPAPELIAEAVNLVVFIRKTASGRVIDQIARVEGYEGGRFVVKGAMV
;
A
#
# COMPACT_ATOMS: atom_id res chain seq x y z
N MET A 1 -10.48 -0.87 14.89
CA MET A 1 -10.17 -2.14 14.20
C MET A 1 -10.72 -3.25 15.07
N THR A 2 -11.62 -4.07 14.52
CA THR A 2 -12.16 -5.25 15.24
C THR A 2 -11.13 -6.38 15.24
N THR A 3 -11.33 -7.40 16.08
CA THR A 3 -10.46 -8.59 16.10
C THR A 3 -10.45 -9.32 14.76
N VAL A 4 -11.59 -9.39 14.08
CA VAL A 4 -11.70 -10.02 12.75
C VAL A 4 -10.94 -9.23 11.70
N GLN A 5 -11.11 -7.91 11.67
CA GLN A 5 -10.36 -7.03 10.76
C GLN A 5 -8.85 -7.15 10.97
N LYS A 6 -8.42 -7.21 12.25
CA LYS A 6 -7.02 -7.42 12.61
C LYS A 6 -6.51 -8.76 12.05
N ALA A 7 -7.24 -9.86 12.27
CA ALA A 7 -6.84 -11.18 11.83
C ALA A 7 -6.66 -11.27 10.29
N VAL A 8 -7.57 -10.65 9.53
CA VAL A 8 -7.46 -10.59 8.05
C VAL A 8 -6.21 -9.84 7.60
N ILE A 9 -5.88 -8.72 8.27
CA ILE A 9 -4.68 -7.94 7.96
C ILE A 9 -3.41 -8.72 8.32
N GLU A 10 -3.37 -9.38 9.48
CA GLU A 10 -2.23 -10.20 9.91
C GLU A 10 -2.03 -11.42 9.01
N GLU A 11 -3.12 -12.05 8.56
CA GLU A 11 -3.09 -13.12 7.54
C GLU A 11 -2.48 -12.62 6.23
N ALA A 12 -2.93 -11.48 5.71
CA ALA A 12 -2.37 -10.86 4.52
C ALA A 12 -0.87 -10.54 4.68
N VAL A 13 -0.46 -10.02 5.85
CA VAL A 13 0.95 -9.79 6.17
C VAL A 13 1.76 -11.10 6.12
N GLY A 14 1.27 -12.15 6.77
CA GLY A 14 1.93 -13.48 6.79
C GLY A 14 2.05 -14.10 5.40
N ASN A 15 1.01 -13.97 4.57
CA ASN A 15 0.97 -14.45 3.19
C ASN A 15 1.78 -13.60 2.21
N ARG A 16 2.40 -12.51 2.68
CA ARG A 16 3.12 -11.53 1.85
C ARG A 16 2.24 -10.91 0.75
N GLU A 17 0.98 -10.66 1.08
CA GLU A 17 0.08 -9.90 0.22
C GLU A 17 0.47 -8.41 0.23
N ASN A 18 0.40 -7.75 -0.93
CA ASN A 18 0.57 -6.31 -1.03
C ASN A 18 -0.69 -5.60 -0.54
N ILE A 19 -0.52 -4.71 0.44
CA ILE A 19 -1.62 -4.03 1.12
C ILE A 19 -1.63 -2.54 0.74
N LEU A 20 -2.74 -2.08 0.18
CA LEU A 20 -2.99 -0.68 -0.12
C LEU A 20 -3.96 -0.08 0.90
N VAL A 21 -3.48 0.86 1.72
CA VAL A 21 -4.30 1.59 2.69
C VAL A 21 -4.91 2.82 2.03
N ALA A 22 -6.23 2.88 1.96
CA ALA A 22 -6.98 3.94 1.31
C ALA A 22 -7.71 4.82 2.33
N GLY A 23 -7.85 6.11 2.05
CA GLY A 23 -8.61 7.02 2.90
C GLY A 23 -8.41 8.50 2.59
N GLY A 24 -9.34 9.34 3.06
CA GLY A 24 -9.24 10.80 2.92
C GLY A 24 -8.09 11.44 3.73
N THR A 25 -7.92 12.74 3.59
CA THR A 25 -7.02 13.53 4.45
C THR A 25 -7.44 13.43 5.93
N GLY A 26 -6.48 13.18 6.82
CA GLY A 26 -6.72 13.14 8.27
C GLY A 26 -7.51 11.92 8.78
N THR A 27 -7.84 10.94 7.93
CA THR A 27 -8.57 9.73 8.32
C THR A 27 -7.73 8.73 9.11
N GLY A 28 -6.41 8.88 9.13
CA GLY A 28 -5.48 8.02 9.87
C GLY A 28 -4.81 6.94 9.03
N LYS A 29 -4.70 7.10 7.70
CA LYS A 29 -3.98 6.18 6.81
C LYS A 29 -2.59 5.81 7.33
N THR A 30 -1.77 6.81 7.64
CA THR A 30 -0.40 6.62 8.12
C THR A 30 -0.37 5.90 9.47
N THR A 31 -1.30 6.19 10.37
CA THR A 31 -1.44 5.46 11.65
C THR A 31 -1.78 3.99 11.42
N LEU A 32 -2.70 3.70 10.50
CA LEU A 32 -3.06 2.33 10.15
C LEU A 32 -1.90 1.60 9.46
N ALA A 33 -1.19 2.27 8.55
CA ALA A 33 0.02 1.76 7.93
C ALA A 33 1.08 1.41 8.98
N ASN A 34 1.30 2.26 9.99
CA ASN A 34 2.20 1.97 11.12
C ASN A 34 1.77 0.73 11.92
N ALA A 35 0.47 0.53 12.13
CA ALA A 35 -0.03 -0.68 12.78
C ALA A 35 0.23 -1.94 11.93
N ILE A 36 0.10 -1.84 10.61
CA ILE A 36 0.44 -2.93 9.68
C ILE A 36 1.95 -3.20 9.68
N LEU A 37 2.80 -2.16 9.67
CA LEU A 37 4.25 -2.30 9.74
C LEU A 37 4.72 -2.93 11.05
N HIS A 38 4.03 -2.64 12.16
CA HIS A 38 4.25 -3.34 13.41
C HIS A 38 3.87 -4.82 13.30
N ALA A 39 2.77 -5.18 12.64
CA ALA A 39 2.44 -6.58 12.38
C ALA A 39 3.52 -7.24 11.50
N VAL A 40 4.02 -6.55 10.47
CA VAL A 40 5.12 -7.04 9.61
C VAL A 40 6.38 -7.32 10.44
N SER A 41 6.78 -6.43 11.34
CA SER A 41 7.99 -6.62 12.14
C SER A 41 7.88 -7.76 13.16
N VAL A 42 6.68 -8.02 13.67
CA VAL A 42 6.43 -9.12 14.61
C VAL A 42 6.27 -10.46 13.90
N LEU A 43 5.53 -10.50 12.80
CA LEU A 43 5.17 -11.74 12.09
C LEU A 43 6.26 -12.20 11.13
N THR A 44 7.11 -11.29 10.65
CA THR A 44 8.22 -11.61 9.74
C THR A 44 9.50 -10.85 10.11
N PRO A 45 10.09 -11.15 11.28
CA PRO A 45 11.23 -10.41 11.84
C PRO A 45 12.52 -10.50 11.02
N GLU A 46 12.64 -11.51 10.15
CA GLU A 46 13.76 -11.75 9.25
C GLU A 46 13.75 -10.89 7.99
N HIS A 47 12.60 -10.33 7.62
CA HIS A 47 12.46 -9.56 6.39
C HIS A 47 13.18 -8.22 6.45
N ARG A 48 13.83 -7.87 5.33
CA ARG A 48 14.39 -6.55 5.08
C ARG A 48 13.34 -5.61 4.49
N LEU A 49 13.07 -4.51 5.17
CA LEU A 49 12.13 -3.49 4.74
C LEU A 49 12.85 -2.28 4.15
N VAL A 50 12.35 -1.76 3.03
CA VAL A 50 12.71 -0.42 2.55
C VAL A 50 11.46 0.45 2.56
N VAL A 51 11.50 1.50 3.38
CA VAL A 51 10.41 2.47 3.56
C VAL A 51 10.76 3.75 2.82
N ILE A 52 9.86 4.22 1.95
CA ILE A 52 10.07 5.37 1.09
C ILE A 52 8.99 6.41 1.37
N GLU A 53 9.37 7.63 1.75
CA GLU A 53 8.41 8.69 2.12
C GLU A 53 8.87 10.09 1.68
N ASP A 54 7.91 11.01 1.53
CA ASP A 54 8.20 12.44 1.42
C ASP A 54 8.45 13.07 2.79
N THR A 55 7.58 12.76 3.75
CA THR A 55 7.69 13.17 5.16
C THR A 55 7.84 11.91 6.00
N LEU A 56 8.79 11.89 6.93
CA LEU A 56 9.08 10.71 7.76
C LEU A 56 8.01 10.52 8.84
N GLU A 57 6.86 9.96 8.45
CA GLU A 57 5.74 9.69 9.36
C GLU A 57 5.60 8.20 9.69
N LEU A 58 6.05 7.31 8.80
CA LEU A 58 6.01 5.88 9.04
C LEU A 58 7.03 5.48 10.11
N GLN A 59 6.62 4.55 10.96
CA GLN A 59 7.40 4.00 12.05
C GLN A 59 7.45 2.49 11.87
N CYS A 60 8.65 1.92 11.92
CA CYS A 60 8.85 0.50 11.75
C CYS A 60 9.87 0.00 12.78
N SER A 61 9.48 -1.01 13.55
CA SER A 61 10.32 -1.66 14.57
C SER A 61 11.06 -2.90 14.05
N ALA A 62 11.02 -3.18 12.74
CA ALA A 62 11.76 -4.28 12.14
C ALA A 62 13.28 -4.08 12.36
N SER A 63 13.98 -5.18 12.64
CA SER A 63 15.42 -5.16 12.91
C SER A 63 16.24 -4.72 11.68
N ASN A 64 15.74 -5.04 10.48
CA ASN A 64 16.40 -4.80 9.20
C ASN A 64 15.57 -3.85 8.34
N VAL A 65 15.62 -2.55 8.64
CA VAL A 65 14.85 -1.52 7.92
C VAL A 65 15.76 -0.39 7.41
N VAL A 66 15.48 0.08 6.20
CA VAL A 66 16.09 1.29 5.63
C VAL A 66 15.00 2.29 5.31
N PHE A 67 15.16 3.52 5.79
CA PHE A 67 14.29 4.65 5.44
C PHE A 67 14.95 5.48 4.34
N LEU A 68 14.22 5.71 3.26
CA LEU A 68 14.57 6.58 2.16
C LEU A 68 13.59 7.74 2.13
N ARG A 69 14.10 8.97 2.05
CA ARG A 69 13.29 10.18 1.99
C ARG A 69 13.50 10.88 0.66
N THR A 70 12.43 11.39 0.05
CA THR A 70 12.56 12.27 -1.11
C THR A 70 13.27 13.57 -0.73
N SER A 71 13.75 14.27 -1.75
CA SER A 71 14.36 15.58 -1.62
C SER A 71 14.08 16.39 -2.88
N PHE A 72 14.43 17.67 -2.87
CA PHE A 72 14.26 18.55 -4.03
C PHE A 72 14.81 17.96 -5.35
N ASN A 73 15.90 17.18 -5.28
CA ASN A 73 16.56 16.59 -6.46
C ASN A 73 16.25 15.11 -6.68
N ILE A 74 15.59 14.44 -5.72
CA ILE A 74 15.37 12.99 -5.74
C ILE A 74 13.90 12.73 -5.40
N ASP A 75 13.13 12.37 -6.42
CA ASP A 75 11.73 12.02 -6.28
C ASP A 75 11.52 10.55 -5.87
N MET A 76 10.26 10.22 -5.56
CA MET A 76 9.86 8.88 -5.14
C MET A 76 10.13 7.82 -6.21
N THR A 77 9.92 8.17 -7.49
CA THR A 77 10.23 7.31 -8.63
C THR A 77 11.70 6.89 -8.64
N ARG A 78 12.62 7.83 -8.42
CA ARG A 78 14.05 7.54 -8.37
C ARG A 78 14.41 6.67 -7.16
N LEU A 79 13.79 6.91 -6.01
CA LEU A 79 13.98 6.07 -4.81
C LEU A 79 13.49 4.63 -5.02
N LEU A 80 12.32 4.45 -5.64
CA LEU A 80 11.80 3.12 -5.99
C LEU A 80 12.76 2.36 -6.91
N LYS A 81 13.30 3.02 -7.94
CA LYS A 81 14.26 2.38 -8.86
C LYS A 81 15.54 1.92 -8.17
N VAL A 82 16.11 2.72 -7.27
CA VAL A 82 17.34 2.32 -6.55
C VAL A 82 17.05 1.25 -5.49
N THR A 83 15.83 1.23 -4.94
CA THR A 83 15.39 0.26 -3.93
C THR A 83 15.55 -1.17 -4.41
N MET A 84 15.38 -1.44 -5.71
CA MET A 84 15.57 -2.79 -6.27
C MET A 84 16.99 -3.33 -6.08
N ARG A 85 17.99 -2.45 -5.93
CA ARG A 85 19.39 -2.84 -5.68
C ARG A 85 19.67 -3.06 -4.19
N LEU A 86 18.77 -2.65 -3.31
CA LEU A 86 18.91 -2.80 -1.86
C LEU A 86 18.44 -4.17 -1.36
N ARG A 87 18.00 -5.06 -2.27
CA ARG A 87 17.45 -6.39 -2.00
C ARG A 87 16.41 -6.37 -0.87
N PRO A 88 15.34 -5.55 -0.97
CA PRO A 88 14.28 -5.56 0.03
C PRO A 88 13.51 -6.88 -0.05
N ASP A 89 13.01 -7.38 1.07
CA ASP A 89 11.94 -8.38 1.06
C ASP A 89 10.58 -7.69 0.90
N ARG A 90 10.45 -6.47 1.42
CA ARG A 90 9.22 -5.67 1.36
C ARG A 90 9.51 -4.22 1.07
N ILE A 91 8.69 -3.62 0.20
CA ILE A 91 8.77 -2.21 -0.19
C ILE A 91 7.55 -1.50 0.33
N VAL A 92 7.79 -0.44 1.09
CA VAL A 92 6.75 0.36 1.74
C VAL A 92 6.81 1.77 1.19
N VAL A 93 5.67 2.31 0.80
CA VAL A 93 5.54 3.68 0.31
C VAL A 93 4.56 4.45 1.20
N GLY A 94 5.03 5.54 1.80
CA GLY A 94 4.24 6.39 2.69
C GLY A 94 2.94 6.86 2.06
N GLU A 95 3.00 7.46 0.87
CA GLU A 95 1.81 7.79 0.10
C GLU A 95 2.13 7.86 -1.40
N VAL A 96 1.32 7.20 -2.22
CA VAL A 96 1.43 7.26 -3.67
C VAL A 96 0.61 8.45 -4.17
N ARG A 97 1.27 9.46 -4.74
CA ARG A 97 0.63 10.72 -5.13
C ARG A 97 0.76 11.07 -6.61
N ASP A 98 1.63 10.38 -7.33
CA ASP A 98 2.03 10.76 -8.68
C ASP A 98 2.47 9.52 -9.51
N ARG A 99 3.28 9.78 -10.53
CA ARG A 99 3.89 8.80 -11.44
C ARG A 99 4.61 7.63 -10.75
N ALA A 100 5.00 7.76 -9.48
CA ALA A 100 5.58 6.67 -8.70
C ALA A 100 4.63 5.46 -8.55
N ALA A 101 3.33 5.63 -8.80
CA ALA A 101 2.36 4.54 -8.82
C ALA A 101 2.79 3.36 -9.70
N LEU A 102 3.20 3.63 -10.95
CA LEU A 102 3.60 2.56 -11.88
C LEU A 102 4.86 1.84 -11.42
N ASP A 103 5.86 2.58 -10.93
CA ASP A 103 7.10 2.00 -10.44
C ASP A 103 6.87 1.15 -9.18
N LEU A 104 5.94 1.55 -8.31
CA LEU A 104 5.54 0.74 -7.15
C LEU A 104 4.89 -0.58 -7.57
N LEU A 105 3.89 -0.55 -8.45
CA LEU A 105 3.21 -1.77 -8.92
C LEU A 105 4.19 -2.72 -9.59
N LYS A 106 5.10 -2.19 -10.43
CA LYS A 106 6.17 -2.98 -11.04
C LYS A 106 7.06 -3.61 -9.97
N ALA A 107 7.51 -2.84 -8.98
CA ALA A 107 8.35 -3.36 -7.92
C ALA A 107 7.70 -4.49 -7.13
N TRP A 108 6.40 -4.36 -6.82
CA TRP A 108 5.59 -5.39 -6.17
C TRP A 108 5.42 -6.65 -7.03
N ASN A 109 5.23 -6.50 -8.34
CA ASN A 109 5.14 -7.64 -9.27
C ASN A 109 6.48 -8.30 -9.58
N THR A 110 7.59 -7.55 -9.59
CA THR A 110 8.92 -8.05 -9.97
C THR A 110 9.72 -8.55 -8.77
N GLY A 111 9.11 -9.37 -7.93
CA GLY A 111 9.82 -10.16 -6.91
C GLY A 111 9.95 -9.54 -5.52
N HIS A 112 9.22 -8.46 -5.21
CA HIS A 112 9.21 -7.86 -3.87
C HIS A 112 7.79 -7.74 -3.27
N PRO A 113 7.09 -8.88 -3.08
CA PRO A 113 5.73 -8.89 -2.55
C PRO A 113 5.69 -8.62 -1.04
N GLY A 114 4.50 -8.32 -0.53
CA GLY A 114 4.26 -8.05 0.88
C GLY A 114 4.49 -6.60 1.26
N GLY A 115 4.44 -5.69 0.28
CA GLY A 115 4.59 -4.26 0.51
C GLY A 115 3.35 -3.62 1.10
N VAL A 116 3.53 -2.39 1.59
CA VAL A 116 2.44 -1.56 2.12
C VAL A 116 2.51 -0.19 1.45
N GLY A 117 1.41 0.26 0.87
CA GLY A 117 1.29 1.59 0.28
C GLY A 117 0.11 2.33 0.89
N THR A 118 0.12 3.66 0.87
CA THR A 118 -1.11 4.43 1.12
C THR A 118 -1.50 5.28 -0.08
N VAL A 119 -2.80 5.53 -0.24
CA VAL A 119 -3.33 6.39 -1.31
C VAL A 119 -4.55 7.16 -0.81
N HIS A 120 -4.71 8.40 -1.27
CA HIS A 120 -5.92 9.15 -1.04
C HIS A 120 -7.07 8.65 -1.93
N ALA A 121 -8.09 8.06 -1.33
CA ALA A 121 -9.29 7.60 -2.03
C ALA A 121 -10.49 7.51 -1.07
N ASN A 122 -11.71 7.49 -1.64
CA ASN A 122 -12.98 7.51 -0.92
C ASN A 122 -13.69 6.13 -0.89
N GLY A 123 -12.92 5.06 -1.03
CA GLY A 123 -13.42 3.67 -1.03
C GLY A 123 -12.34 2.71 -1.48
N ALA A 124 -12.55 1.41 -1.29
CA ALA A 124 -11.55 0.41 -1.67
C ALA A 124 -11.39 0.29 -3.19
N GLU A 125 -12.49 0.11 -3.93
CA GLU A 125 -12.44 0.05 -5.40
C GLU A 125 -11.98 1.38 -6.02
N ALA A 126 -12.43 2.51 -5.44
CA ALA A 126 -11.99 3.84 -5.83
C ALA A 126 -10.46 4.04 -5.64
N ALA A 127 -9.83 3.32 -4.70
CA ALA A 127 -8.38 3.35 -4.53
C ALA A 127 -7.66 2.70 -5.71
N LEU A 128 -8.16 1.58 -6.22
CA LEU A 128 -7.61 0.90 -7.41
C LEU A 128 -7.75 1.79 -8.65
N VAL A 129 -8.93 2.39 -8.84
CA VAL A 129 -9.15 3.38 -9.92
C VAL A 129 -8.21 4.57 -9.76
N ARG A 130 -8.00 5.07 -8.54
CA ARG A 130 -7.08 6.20 -8.30
C ARG A 130 -5.64 5.86 -8.67
N ILE A 131 -5.17 4.66 -8.38
CA ILE A 131 -3.84 4.22 -8.84
C ILE A 131 -3.74 4.30 -10.37
N GLY A 132 -4.75 3.82 -11.10
CA GLY A 132 -4.80 3.94 -12.56
C GLY A 132 -4.77 5.40 -13.05
N GLN A 133 -5.50 6.28 -12.38
CA GLN A 133 -5.47 7.72 -12.69
C GLN A 133 -4.09 8.34 -12.46
N LEU A 134 -3.39 7.98 -11.38
CA LEU A 134 -2.02 8.45 -11.11
C LEU A 134 -1.04 8.02 -12.20
N ILE A 135 -1.21 6.81 -12.73
CA ILE A 135 -0.44 6.32 -13.89
C ILE A 135 -0.78 7.13 -15.14
N GLN A 136 -2.07 7.45 -15.34
CA GLN A 136 -2.53 8.28 -16.47
C GLN A 136 -2.01 9.71 -16.40
N GLU A 137 -1.99 10.33 -15.23
CA GLU A 137 -1.42 11.66 -14.98
C GLU A 137 0.08 11.71 -15.34
N ALA A 138 0.78 10.55 -15.31
CA ALA A 138 2.16 10.41 -15.75
C ALA A 138 2.34 10.22 -17.26
N GLY A 139 1.25 10.24 -18.04
CA GLY A 139 1.28 10.03 -19.49
C GLY A 139 1.32 8.57 -19.93
N VAL A 140 0.97 7.62 -19.04
CA VAL A 140 0.95 6.18 -19.33
C VAL A 140 -0.48 5.64 -19.19
N PRO A 141 -0.95 4.71 -20.04
CA PRO A 141 -2.25 4.08 -19.83
C PRO A 141 -2.40 3.43 -18.44
N PRO A 142 -3.60 3.46 -17.82
CA PRO A 142 -3.81 3.11 -16.40
C PRO A 142 -3.48 1.66 -16.00
N ALA A 143 -3.30 0.73 -16.94
CA ALA A 143 -2.91 -0.67 -16.71
C ALA A 143 -3.68 -1.38 -15.57
N PRO A 144 -5.03 -1.48 -15.65
CA PRO A 144 -5.84 -2.02 -14.57
C PRO A 144 -5.55 -3.50 -14.25
N GLU A 145 -5.15 -4.30 -15.24
CA GLU A 145 -4.74 -5.69 -15.02
C GLU A 145 -3.49 -5.77 -14.14
N LEU A 146 -2.49 -4.90 -14.41
CA LEU A 146 -1.29 -4.80 -13.57
C LEU A 146 -1.63 -4.39 -12.13
N ILE A 147 -2.59 -3.47 -11.96
CA ILE A 147 -3.05 -3.04 -10.64
C ILE A 147 -3.67 -4.23 -9.90
N ALA A 148 -4.53 -5.00 -10.58
CA ALA A 148 -5.20 -6.15 -9.99
C ALA A 148 -4.25 -7.30 -9.63
N GLU A 149 -3.18 -7.49 -10.41
CA GLU A 149 -2.12 -8.46 -10.10
C GLU A 149 -1.26 -8.02 -8.91
N ALA A 150 -0.92 -6.73 -8.84
CA ALA A 150 0.02 -6.21 -7.86
C ALA A 150 -0.60 -5.89 -6.50
N VAL A 151 -1.86 -5.48 -6.44
CA VAL A 151 -2.54 -5.13 -5.18
C VAL A 151 -3.41 -6.30 -4.76
N ASN A 152 -3.15 -6.89 -3.59
CA ASN A 152 -3.92 -8.05 -3.12
C ASN A 152 -5.03 -7.67 -2.13
N LEU A 153 -4.75 -6.69 -1.25
CA LEU A 153 -5.68 -6.23 -0.22
C LEU A 153 -5.77 -4.71 -0.21
N VAL A 154 -6.99 -4.17 -0.22
CA VAL A 154 -7.25 -2.75 0.01
C VAL A 154 -7.94 -2.58 1.35
N VAL A 155 -7.36 -1.77 2.23
CA VAL A 155 -7.93 -1.44 3.55
C VAL A 155 -8.35 0.02 3.56
N PHE A 156 -9.66 0.26 3.54
CA PHE A 156 -10.22 1.61 3.51
C PHE A 156 -10.57 2.09 4.92
N ILE A 157 -9.96 3.22 5.33
CA ILE A 157 -10.21 3.89 6.61
C ILE A 157 -10.88 5.25 6.39
N ARG A 158 -11.96 5.50 7.15
CA ARG A 158 -12.64 6.79 7.15
C ARG A 158 -12.81 7.34 8.57
N LYS A 159 -13.05 8.65 8.62
CA LYS A 159 -13.44 9.35 9.85
C LYS A 159 -14.96 9.40 9.93
N THR A 160 -15.49 9.06 11.09
CA THR A 160 -16.91 9.16 11.48
C THR A 160 -17.04 10.19 12.61
N ALA A 161 -18.28 10.47 13.03
CA ALA A 161 -18.54 11.30 14.21
C ALA A 161 -17.99 10.68 15.51
N SER A 162 -17.93 9.34 15.60
CA SER A 162 -17.49 8.61 16.79
C SER A 162 -16.00 8.24 16.78
N GLY A 163 -15.27 8.56 15.70
CA GLY A 163 -13.84 8.24 15.58
C GLY A 163 -13.46 7.71 14.20
N ARG A 164 -12.35 6.99 14.13
CA ARG A 164 -11.84 6.40 12.87
C ARG A 164 -12.22 4.92 12.81
N VAL A 165 -12.73 4.50 11.66
CA VAL A 165 -13.15 3.10 11.43
C VAL A 165 -12.53 2.59 10.14
N ILE A 166 -12.12 1.32 10.15
CA ILE A 166 -11.89 0.56 8.93
C ILE A 166 -13.28 0.23 8.41
N ASP A 167 -13.64 0.82 7.28
CA ASP A 167 -14.98 0.73 6.70
C ASP A 167 -15.08 -0.45 5.73
N GLN A 168 -13.98 -0.77 5.04
CA GLN A 168 -13.92 -1.87 4.09
C GLN A 168 -12.53 -2.51 4.09
N ILE A 169 -12.50 -3.84 4.04
CA ILE A 169 -11.32 -4.63 3.67
C ILE A 169 -11.71 -5.42 2.42
N ALA A 170 -11.08 -5.12 1.29
CA ALA A 170 -11.39 -5.72 0.00
C ALA A 170 -10.18 -6.48 -0.53
N ARG A 171 -10.35 -7.79 -0.76
CA ARG A 171 -9.40 -8.62 -1.50
C ARG A 171 -9.61 -8.38 -2.99
N VAL A 172 -8.54 -8.17 -3.73
CA VAL A 172 -8.59 -7.98 -5.18
C VAL A 172 -8.41 -9.34 -5.84
N GLU A 173 -9.36 -9.73 -6.69
CA GLU A 173 -9.38 -11.03 -7.36
C GLU A 173 -9.04 -10.92 -8.86
N GLY A 174 -9.17 -9.73 -9.45
CA GLY A 174 -8.82 -9.50 -10.86
C GLY A 174 -9.40 -8.21 -11.44
N TYR A 175 -9.36 -8.11 -12.77
CA TYR A 175 -10.00 -7.07 -13.55
C TYR A 175 -10.73 -7.70 -14.74
N GLU A 176 -12.06 -7.59 -14.77
CA GLU A 176 -12.91 -8.25 -15.76
C GLU A 176 -14.04 -7.34 -16.20
N GLY A 177 -14.35 -7.33 -17.51
CA GLY A 177 -15.47 -6.55 -18.04
C GLY A 177 -15.37 -5.04 -17.79
N GLY A 178 -14.15 -4.50 -17.68
CA GLY A 178 -13.91 -3.07 -17.47
C GLY A 178 -13.96 -2.63 -16.00
N ARG A 179 -14.04 -3.55 -15.03
CA ARG A 179 -14.11 -3.25 -13.60
C ARG A 179 -13.19 -4.15 -12.77
N PHE A 180 -12.79 -3.66 -11.60
CA PHE A 180 -12.05 -4.48 -10.64
C PHE A 180 -13.00 -5.50 -10.00
N VAL A 181 -12.56 -6.74 -9.93
CA VAL A 181 -13.24 -7.80 -9.18
C VAL A 181 -12.66 -7.80 -7.78
N VAL A 182 -13.48 -7.44 -6.80
CA VAL A 182 -13.08 -7.38 -5.39
C VAL A 182 -14.03 -8.18 -4.53
N LYS A 183 -13.48 -8.93 -3.57
CA LYS A 183 -14.21 -9.67 -2.56
C LYS A 183 -13.93 -9.06 -1.20
N GLY A 184 -14.95 -8.52 -0.56
CA GLY A 184 -14.81 -7.91 0.76
C GLY A 184 -16.09 -8.05 1.55
N ALA A 185 -15.96 -8.49 2.79
CA ALA A 185 -17.03 -8.45 3.76
C ALA A 185 -17.12 -7.02 4.31
N MET A 186 -18.34 -6.47 4.39
CA MET A 186 -18.61 -5.46 5.40
C MET A 186 -18.42 -6.15 6.76
N VAL A 187 -17.26 -5.96 7.41
CA VAL A 187 -16.96 -6.52 8.75
C VAL A 187 -16.97 -5.40 9.78
#